data_AF-A0A7X6TDX6-F1
#
_entry.id   AF-A0A7X6TDX6-F1
#
_cell.length_a   1.000
_cell.length_b   1.000
_cell.length_c   1.000
_cell.angle_alpha   90.00
_cell.angle_beta   90.00
_cell.angle_gamma   90.00
#
_symmetry.space_group_name_H-M   'P 1'
#
loop_
_entity.id
_entity.type
_entity.pdbx_description
1 polymer ?
#
loop_
_entity_poly.entity_id
_entity_poly.type
_entity_poly.pdbx_seq_one_letter_code
_entity_poly.pdbx_strand_id
1 'polypeptide(L)'
;MKSTFLCLLLFVCLGLQAQAQSFEEYMRQEQEKMKQFEQEQIEAMHRLRNESAAYVAKRDQECADYQKKEWENYSAFAAKELPVKPKPQTSPVFDKSSQIETKTISAARTENLKPEALPPVVEPVRKPAETASNFRTANLNFYNRSLAIPYDPAMRGFVLQGLSQESIGAFWNKISESNYTPAVESLLEAKKELNINDYAYMLLCQYFSKSLYPANANAARLMTWFVMLRSGYSLRVGFNNEAIALLVPTQDQLYQKAYLNLEGINYYIFPDLENNSLYTYDKDYHSGKPVSFGINSPMNLGGKTATRAVSFEFEGKTYDIRLSYDPDLIDFFQYYPLLAFETYFNAPMSVQSREALYTALQPVISEMDEVQAVNFILR
;
A
#
# COMPACT_ATOMS: atom_id res chain seq x y z
N MET A 1 -35.09 37.62 71.59
CA MET A 1 -33.96 36.73 71.25
C MET A 1 -34.37 35.41 70.59
N LYS A 2 -35.45 34.72 71.00
CA LYS A 2 -35.86 33.43 70.36
C LYS A 2 -36.48 33.57 68.96
N SER A 3 -37.22 34.65 68.68
CA SER A 3 -37.89 34.87 67.38
C SER A 3 -36.90 35.28 66.26
N THR A 4 -35.87 36.06 66.59
CA THR A 4 -34.85 36.51 65.63
C THR A 4 -33.89 35.38 65.21
N PHE A 5 -33.59 34.44 66.10
CA PHE A 5 -32.76 33.27 65.77
C PHE A 5 -33.49 32.26 64.88
N LEU A 6 -34.81 32.07 65.08
CA LEU A 6 -35.65 31.22 64.24
C LEU A 6 -35.79 31.76 62.81
N CYS A 7 -35.96 33.08 62.65
CA CYS A 7 -35.99 33.73 61.33
C CYS A 7 -34.65 33.62 60.59
N LEU A 8 -33.53 33.73 61.30
CA LEU A 8 -32.19 33.62 60.71
C LEU A 8 -31.90 32.18 60.24
N LEU A 9 -32.33 31.16 61.00
CA LEU A 9 -32.22 29.76 60.62
C LEU A 9 -33.12 29.40 59.43
N LEU A 10 -34.33 29.98 59.35
CA LEU A 10 -35.23 29.83 58.21
C LEU A 10 -34.66 30.48 56.94
N PHE A 11 -34.05 31.67 57.04
CA PHE A 11 -33.39 32.34 55.91
C PHE A 11 -32.15 31.59 55.41
N VAL A 12 -31.36 31.00 56.32
CA VAL A 12 -30.19 30.18 55.95
C VAL A 12 -30.62 28.87 55.30
N CYS A 13 -31.67 28.20 55.80
CA CYS A 13 -32.23 27.00 55.15
C CYS A 13 -32.84 27.30 53.77
N LEU A 14 -33.58 28.42 53.62
CA LEU A 14 -34.14 28.84 52.34
C LEU A 14 -33.04 29.23 51.32
N GLY A 15 -31.96 29.87 51.77
CA GLY A 15 -30.81 30.19 50.92
C GLY A 15 -30.06 28.96 50.43
N LEU A 16 -29.90 27.94 51.28
CA LEU A 16 -29.29 26.65 50.91
C LEU A 16 -30.19 25.85 49.95
N GLN A 17 -31.51 25.87 50.13
CA GLN A 17 -32.45 25.22 49.21
C GLN A 17 -32.50 25.92 47.83
N ALA A 18 -32.43 27.26 47.80
CA ALA A 18 -32.38 28.01 46.54
C ALA A 18 -31.07 27.78 45.77
N GLN A 19 -29.93 27.69 46.47
CA GLN A 19 -28.65 27.34 45.84
C GLN A 19 -28.62 25.88 45.34
N ALA A 20 -29.19 24.94 46.09
CA ALA A 20 -29.35 23.55 45.64
C ALA A 20 -30.27 23.43 44.42
N GLN A 21 -31.41 24.15 44.41
CA GLN A 21 -32.30 24.23 43.23
C GLN A 21 -31.58 24.82 42.02
N SER A 22 -30.80 25.89 42.20
CA SER A 22 -30.03 26.50 41.10
C SER A 22 -28.93 25.58 40.55
N PHE A 23 -28.31 24.77 41.41
CA PHE A 23 -27.32 23.78 41.00
C PHE A 23 -27.97 22.58 40.31
N GLU A 24 -29.13 22.10 40.79
CA GLU A 24 -29.90 21.06 40.12
C GLU A 24 -30.40 21.50 38.73
N GLU A 25 -30.88 22.73 38.59
CA GLU A 25 -31.25 23.32 37.30
C GLU A 25 -30.05 23.42 36.35
N TYR A 26 -28.91 23.89 36.84
CA TYR A 26 -27.65 23.90 36.09
C TYR A 26 -27.24 22.49 35.63
N MET A 27 -27.29 21.50 36.52
CA MET A 27 -26.96 20.11 36.20
C MET A 27 -27.92 19.51 35.17
N ARG A 28 -29.23 19.82 35.25
CA ARG A 28 -30.20 19.40 34.22
C ARG A 28 -29.91 20.06 32.88
N GLN A 29 -29.61 21.35 32.86
CA GLN A 29 -29.27 22.07 31.65
C GLN A 29 -27.99 21.52 30.99
N GLU A 30 -26.95 21.20 31.75
CA GLU A 30 -25.74 20.57 31.22
C GLU A 30 -25.99 19.14 30.73
N GLN A 31 -26.82 18.35 31.43
CA GLN A 31 -27.23 17.04 30.94
C GLN A 31 -28.03 17.13 29.63
N GLU A 32 -28.90 18.12 29.48
CA GLU A 32 -29.63 18.37 28.24
C GLU A 32 -28.70 18.78 27.11
N LYS A 33 -27.74 19.68 27.35
CA LYS A 33 -26.71 20.05 26.36
C LYS A 33 -25.86 18.84 25.94
N MET A 34 -25.45 17.99 26.89
CA MET A 34 -24.70 16.78 26.58
C MET A 34 -25.51 15.81 25.73
N LYS A 35 -26.81 15.62 26.03
CA LYS A 35 -27.71 14.80 25.22
C LYS A 35 -27.93 15.38 23.82
N GLN A 36 -28.10 16.70 23.72
CA GLN A 36 -28.22 17.39 22.43
C GLN A 36 -26.94 17.23 21.61
N PHE A 37 -25.77 17.43 22.22
CA PHE A 37 -24.49 17.22 21.56
C PHE A 37 -24.33 15.77 21.09
N GLU A 38 -24.63 14.78 21.95
CA GLU A 38 -24.60 13.37 21.58
C GLU A 38 -25.53 13.08 20.39
N GLN A 39 -26.76 13.62 20.42
CA GLN A 39 -27.72 13.45 19.34
C GLN A 39 -27.25 14.13 18.04
N GLU A 40 -26.70 15.35 18.11
CA GLU A 40 -26.10 16.05 16.98
C GLU A 40 -24.93 15.26 16.37
N GLN A 41 -24.06 14.66 17.20
CA GLN A 41 -22.97 13.81 16.73
C GLN A 41 -23.48 12.54 16.06
N ILE A 42 -24.51 11.90 16.64
CA ILE A 42 -25.16 10.72 16.05
C ILE A 42 -25.78 11.08 14.69
N GLU A 43 -26.54 12.17 14.61
CA GLU A 43 -27.16 12.65 13.38
C GLU A 43 -26.12 13.05 12.32
N ALA A 44 -25.04 13.73 12.71
CA ALA A 44 -23.92 14.06 11.84
C ALA A 44 -23.23 12.81 11.29
N MET A 45 -22.98 11.81 12.15
CA MET A 45 -22.41 10.53 11.75
C MET A 45 -23.34 9.77 10.79
N HIS A 46 -24.65 9.75 11.06
CA HIS A 46 -25.64 9.16 10.15
C HIS A 46 -25.68 9.88 8.79
N ARG A 47 -25.59 11.21 8.79
CA ARG A 47 -25.56 12.01 7.57
C ARG A 47 -24.31 11.68 6.74
N LEU A 48 -23.13 11.74 7.33
CA LEU A 48 -21.86 11.39 6.68
C LEU A 48 -21.89 9.95 6.13
N ARG A 49 -22.47 9.02 6.89
CA ARG A 49 -22.66 7.63 6.45
C ARG A 49 -23.50 7.53 5.19
N ASN A 50 -24.64 8.22 5.15
CA ASN A 50 -25.57 8.20 4.02
C ASN A 50 -24.97 8.90 2.79
N GLU A 51 -24.31 10.04 2.98
CA GLU A 51 -23.62 10.77 1.91
C GLU A 51 -22.50 9.92 1.29
N SER A 52 -21.69 9.27 2.12
CA SER A 52 -20.64 8.34 1.67
C SER A 52 -21.24 7.14 0.91
N ALA A 53 -22.29 6.51 1.45
CA ALA A 53 -22.95 5.39 0.78
C ALA A 53 -23.55 5.78 -0.59
N ALA A 54 -24.20 6.94 -0.67
CA ALA A 54 -24.77 7.46 -1.91
C ALA A 54 -23.67 7.78 -2.95
N TYR A 55 -22.56 8.38 -2.50
CA TYR A 55 -21.41 8.64 -3.36
C TYR A 55 -20.79 7.34 -3.90
N VAL A 56 -20.61 6.33 -3.05
CA VAL A 56 -20.10 5.02 -3.46
C VAL A 56 -21.05 4.34 -4.44
N ALA A 57 -22.36 4.36 -4.18
CA ALA A 57 -23.35 3.79 -5.08
C ALA A 57 -23.32 4.46 -6.46
N LYS A 58 -23.19 5.79 -6.51
CA LYS A 58 -23.03 6.53 -7.77
C LYS A 58 -21.76 6.10 -8.52
N ARG A 59 -20.62 5.97 -7.82
CA ARG A 59 -19.35 5.52 -8.41
C ARG A 59 -19.42 4.07 -8.91
N ASP A 60 -20.05 3.18 -8.14
CA ASP A 60 -20.28 1.78 -8.54
C ASP A 60 -21.16 1.71 -9.80
N GLN A 61 -22.22 2.54 -9.87
CA GLN A 61 -23.06 2.65 -11.07
C GLN A 61 -22.29 3.20 -12.26
N GLU A 62 -21.50 4.28 -12.08
CA GLU A 62 -20.64 4.82 -13.13
C GLU A 62 -19.66 3.76 -13.65
N CYS A 63 -19.06 2.96 -12.76
CA CYS A 63 -18.17 1.86 -13.14
C CYS A 63 -18.91 0.73 -13.87
N ALA A 64 -20.12 0.38 -13.43
CA ALA A 64 -20.96 -0.63 -14.06
C ALA A 64 -21.39 -0.20 -15.47
N ASP A 65 -21.82 1.05 -15.65
CA ASP A 65 -22.18 1.62 -16.95
C ASP A 65 -20.96 1.80 -17.84
N TYR A 66 -19.81 2.11 -17.24
CA TYR A 66 -18.53 2.16 -17.93
C TYR A 66 -18.12 0.80 -18.50
N GLN A 67 -18.24 -0.27 -17.71
CA GLN A 67 -17.93 -1.63 -18.14
C GLN A 67 -18.85 -2.15 -19.27
N LYS A 68 -19.96 -1.48 -19.56
CA LYS A 68 -20.85 -1.78 -20.71
C LYS A 68 -20.46 -1.06 -22.00
N LYS A 69 -19.57 -0.06 -21.96
CA LYS A 69 -19.08 0.63 -23.17
C LYS A 69 -18.19 -0.30 -23.99
N GLU A 70 -18.03 -0.05 -25.29
CA GLU A 70 -17.22 -0.92 -26.16
C GLU A 70 -15.76 -0.99 -25.70
N TRP A 71 -15.22 -2.21 -25.62
CA TRP A 71 -13.81 -2.46 -25.36
C TRP A 71 -13.07 -2.55 -26.68
N GLU A 72 -11.87 -1.97 -26.70
CA GLU A 72 -11.02 -1.96 -27.89
C GLU A 72 -9.89 -2.97 -27.73
N ASN A 73 -9.44 -3.53 -28.85
CA ASN A 73 -8.27 -4.40 -28.87
C ASN A 73 -7.00 -3.54 -28.93
N TYR A 74 -6.12 -3.71 -27.96
CA TYR A 74 -4.79 -3.11 -27.93
C TYR A 74 -3.73 -4.18 -28.10
N SER A 75 -2.71 -3.89 -28.89
CA SER A 75 -1.48 -4.69 -28.95
C SER A 75 -0.44 -4.06 -28.05
N ALA A 76 0.06 -4.81 -27.06
CA ALA A 76 1.04 -4.26 -26.13
C ALA A 76 2.40 -4.03 -26.76
N PHE A 77 3.07 -3.00 -26.26
CA PHE A 77 4.47 -2.77 -26.55
C PHE A 77 5.30 -3.90 -25.94
N ALA A 78 6.29 -4.35 -26.70
CA ALA A 78 7.27 -5.30 -26.21
C ALA A 78 8.02 -4.72 -25.00
N ALA A 79 8.48 -5.62 -24.15
CA ALA A 79 9.23 -5.24 -22.97
C ALA A 79 10.50 -4.45 -23.33
N LYS A 80 10.76 -3.38 -22.59
CA LYS A 80 12.04 -2.67 -22.70
C LYS A 80 13.14 -3.52 -22.08
N GLU A 81 14.20 -3.76 -22.85
CA GLU A 81 15.44 -4.40 -22.38
C GLU A 81 16.25 -3.42 -21.51
N LEU A 82 17.10 -3.96 -20.63
CA LEU A 82 18.06 -3.13 -19.92
C LEU A 82 19.05 -2.50 -20.90
N PRO A 83 19.44 -1.22 -20.71
CA PRO A 83 20.51 -0.63 -21.50
C PRO A 83 21.80 -1.43 -21.35
N VAL A 84 22.21 -2.13 -22.40
CA VAL A 84 23.48 -2.87 -22.42
C VAL A 84 24.61 -1.85 -22.66
N LYS A 85 25.07 -1.19 -21.60
CA LYS A 85 26.36 -0.52 -21.65
C LYS A 85 27.45 -1.60 -21.58
N PRO A 86 28.43 -1.64 -22.50
CA PRO A 86 29.52 -2.59 -22.41
C PRO A 86 30.22 -2.40 -21.07
N LYS A 87 30.37 -3.49 -20.32
CA LYS A 87 31.19 -3.47 -19.10
C LYS A 87 32.58 -2.95 -19.50
N PRO A 88 33.22 -2.10 -18.68
CA PRO A 88 34.61 -1.74 -18.90
C PRO A 88 35.43 -3.02 -19.08
N GLN A 89 36.12 -3.16 -20.22
CA GLN A 89 36.92 -4.36 -20.49
C GLN A 89 38.09 -4.51 -19.51
N THR A 90 38.49 -3.40 -18.90
CA THR A 90 39.46 -3.33 -17.83
C THR A 90 38.89 -2.48 -16.71
N SER A 91 39.14 -2.88 -15.46
CA SER A 91 38.87 -2.01 -14.31
C SER A 91 39.58 -0.66 -14.50
N PRO A 92 38.92 0.48 -14.24
CA PRO A 92 39.58 1.77 -14.29
C PRO A 92 40.80 1.75 -13.36
N VAL A 93 41.96 2.13 -13.89
CA VAL A 93 43.17 2.30 -13.07
C VAL A 93 43.07 3.67 -12.41
N PHE A 94 43.10 3.69 -11.08
CA PHE A 94 43.12 4.93 -10.32
C PHE A 94 44.38 5.74 -10.66
N ASP A 95 44.21 6.88 -11.33
CA ASP A 95 45.30 7.78 -11.68
C ASP A 95 45.49 8.84 -10.56
N LYS A 96 46.60 8.72 -9.82
CA LYS A 96 46.97 9.67 -8.76
C LYS A 96 47.20 11.09 -9.28
N SER A 97 47.46 11.29 -10.57
CA SER A 97 47.65 12.62 -11.18
C SER A 97 46.32 13.35 -11.46
N SER A 98 45.21 12.61 -11.49
CA SER A 98 43.85 13.14 -11.58
C SER A 98 43.29 13.45 -10.19
N GLN A 99 44.03 14.22 -9.38
CA GLN A 99 43.41 14.96 -8.28
C GLN A 99 42.59 16.11 -8.90
N ILE A 100 41.43 15.78 -9.46
CA ILE A 100 40.39 16.79 -9.64
C ILE A 100 40.00 17.19 -8.22
N GLU A 101 40.11 18.49 -7.90
CA GLU A 101 39.58 19.06 -6.66
C GLU A 101 38.26 18.37 -6.34
N THR A 102 38.17 17.80 -5.13
CA THR A 102 36.94 17.24 -4.60
C THR A 102 35.89 18.33 -4.65
N LYS A 103 35.15 18.43 -5.75
CA LYS A 103 33.84 19.04 -5.74
C LYS A 103 33.10 18.24 -4.70
N THR A 104 32.85 18.87 -3.55
CA THR A 104 31.90 18.36 -2.58
C THR A 104 30.72 17.88 -3.40
N ILE A 105 30.46 16.57 -3.39
CA ILE A 105 29.24 16.04 -3.96
C ILE A 105 28.17 16.59 -3.02
N SER A 106 27.72 17.81 -3.28
CA SER A 106 26.43 18.27 -2.80
C SER A 106 25.49 17.17 -3.25
N ALA A 107 24.93 16.44 -2.28
CA ALA A 107 23.93 15.41 -2.53
C ALA A 107 23.02 15.98 -3.61
N ALA A 108 23.15 15.44 -4.82
CA ALA A 108 22.53 16.05 -5.97
C ALA A 108 21.06 16.10 -5.61
N ARG A 109 20.58 17.33 -5.34
CA ARG A 109 19.16 17.60 -5.24
C ARG A 109 18.67 17.10 -6.57
N THR A 110 18.02 15.93 -6.54
CA THR A 110 17.42 15.30 -7.70
C THR A 110 16.76 16.44 -8.44
N GLU A 111 17.27 16.75 -9.64
CA GLU A 111 16.51 17.59 -10.54
C GLU A 111 15.18 16.88 -10.60
N ASN A 112 14.17 17.52 -10.00
CA ASN A 112 12.79 17.11 -10.13
C ASN A 112 12.56 17.14 -11.63
N LEU A 113 12.72 16.00 -12.30
CA LEU A 113 11.95 15.65 -13.47
C LEU A 113 10.53 15.86 -12.98
N LYS A 114 9.99 17.04 -13.28
CA LYS A 114 8.67 17.46 -12.83
C LYS A 114 7.78 16.32 -13.30
N PRO A 115 7.26 15.47 -12.38
CA PRO A 115 6.42 14.36 -12.81
C PRO A 115 5.28 15.01 -13.57
N GLU A 116 4.94 14.45 -14.73
CA GLU A 116 3.68 14.77 -15.36
C GLU A 116 2.61 14.73 -14.27
N ALA A 117 1.89 15.85 -14.10
CA ALA A 117 1.01 16.01 -12.97
C ALA A 117 -0.02 14.88 -13.02
N LEU A 118 0.05 13.98 -12.04
CA LEU A 118 -0.95 12.93 -11.92
C LEU A 118 -2.32 13.58 -11.82
N PRO A 119 -3.35 13.00 -12.42
CA PRO A 119 -4.72 13.44 -12.17
C PRO A 119 -4.97 13.47 -10.66
N PRO A 120 -5.78 14.42 -10.17
CA PRO A 120 -6.03 14.59 -8.75
C PRO A 120 -6.45 13.25 -8.12
N VAL A 121 -5.76 12.87 -7.04
CA VAL A 121 -6.06 11.66 -6.28
C VAL A 121 -7.48 11.79 -5.76
N VAL A 122 -8.40 10.99 -6.32
CA VAL A 122 -9.75 10.86 -5.80
C VAL A 122 -9.65 10.06 -4.49
N GLU A 123 -10.19 10.62 -3.40
CA GLU A 123 -10.19 9.93 -2.10
C GLU A 123 -10.82 8.51 -2.22
N PRO A 124 -10.30 7.51 -1.49
CA PRO A 124 -10.77 6.14 -1.58
C PRO A 124 -12.25 6.04 -1.20
N VAL A 125 -13.06 5.64 -2.19
CA VAL A 125 -14.52 5.56 -2.09
C VAL A 125 -14.92 4.22 -1.50
N ARG A 126 -15.21 4.18 -0.20
CA ARG A 126 -15.60 2.95 0.52
C ARG A 126 -16.99 3.10 1.11
N LYS A 127 -17.79 2.03 1.03
CA LYS A 127 -19.05 1.95 1.77
C LYS A 127 -18.75 2.06 3.26
N PRO A 128 -19.60 2.72 4.05
CA PRO A 128 -19.50 2.60 5.49
C PRO A 128 -19.57 1.14 5.91
N ALA A 129 -18.69 0.70 6.81
CA ALA A 129 -18.78 -0.65 7.35
C ALA A 129 -20.15 -0.84 8.03
N GLU A 130 -20.86 -1.91 7.67
CA GLU A 130 -22.08 -2.29 8.39
C GLU A 130 -21.71 -3.08 9.64
N THR A 131 -22.37 -2.78 10.76
CA THR A 131 -22.07 -3.34 12.08
C THR A 131 -22.65 -4.75 12.30
N ALA A 132 -23.54 -5.22 11.43
CA ALA A 132 -24.20 -6.52 11.54
C ALA A 132 -24.09 -7.30 10.22
N SER A 133 -22.97 -8.00 10.02
CA SER A 133 -22.83 -8.98 8.95
C SER A 133 -22.11 -10.23 9.45
N ASN A 134 -22.50 -11.39 8.93
CA ASN A 134 -21.90 -12.68 9.25
C ASN A 134 -20.57 -12.84 8.49
N PHE A 135 -19.58 -12.03 8.86
CA PHE A 135 -18.25 -12.08 8.26
C PHE A 135 -17.59 -13.44 8.50
N ARG A 136 -16.86 -13.89 7.48
CA ARG A 136 -15.93 -15.01 7.59
C ARG A 136 -14.50 -14.47 7.65
N THR A 137 -13.57 -15.32 8.05
CA THR A 137 -12.15 -14.96 8.10
C THR A 137 -11.38 -15.72 7.04
N ALA A 138 -10.64 -14.99 6.21
CA ALA A 138 -9.63 -15.53 5.33
C ALA A 138 -8.30 -15.53 6.08
N ASN A 139 -7.77 -16.71 6.38
CA ASN A 139 -6.45 -16.86 6.97
C ASN A 139 -5.43 -17.04 5.84
N LEU A 140 -4.46 -16.15 5.74
CA LEU A 140 -3.42 -16.19 4.73
C LEU A 140 -2.06 -15.92 5.36
N ASN A 141 -1.03 -16.61 4.85
CA ASN A 141 0.35 -16.35 5.22
C ASN A 141 0.97 -15.46 4.13
N PHE A 142 1.24 -14.21 4.46
CA PHE A 142 2.01 -13.30 3.62
C PHE A 142 3.46 -13.33 4.11
N TYR A 143 4.31 -14.12 3.44
CA TYR A 143 5.62 -14.51 3.97
C TYR A 143 5.49 -15.16 5.35
N ASN A 144 6.21 -14.66 6.37
CA ASN A 144 6.14 -15.17 7.74
C ASN A 144 5.14 -14.40 8.63
N ARG A 145 4.14 -13.77 8.01
CA ARG A 145 3.06 -13.05 8.70
C ARG A 145 1.74 -13.75 8.43
N SER A 146 1.15 -14.33 9.49
CA SER A 146 -0.21 -14.84 9.44
C SER A 146 -1.19 -13.68 9.61
N LEU A 147 -2.05 -13.49 8.60
CA LEU A 147 -3.06 -12.45 8.56
C LEU A 147 -4.44 -13.09 8.56
N ALA A 148 -5.34 -12.50 9.35
CA ALA A 148 -6.74 -12.88 9.47
C ALA A 148 -7.61 -11.74 8.92
N ILE A 149 -8.07 -11.88 7.68
CA ILE A 149 -8.82 -10.83 6.99
C ILE A 149 -10.32 -11.15 7.03
N PRO A 150 -11.17 -10.32 7.66
CA PRO A 150 -12.60 -10.48 7.63
C PRO A 150 -13.13 -10.22 6.21
N TYR A 151 -14.09 -11.01 5.75
CA TYR A 151 -14.73 -10.82 4.45
C TYR A 151 -16.20 -11.24 4.48
N ASP A 152 -17.02 -10.56 3.70
CA ASP A 152 -18.41 -10.95 3.46
C ASP A 152 -18.42 -12.22 2.57
N PRO A 153 -19.12 -13.32 2.97
CA PRO A 153 -19.25 -14.52 2.13
C PRO A 153 -19.68 -14.26 0.68
N ALA A 154 -20.44 -13.18 0.42
CA ALA A 154 -20.81 -12.76 -0.93
C ALA A 154 -19.60 -12.44 -1.82
N MET A 155 -18.48 -12.02 -1.24
CA MET A 155 -17.21 -11.79 -1.95
C MET A 155 -16.62 -13.07 -2.57
N ARG A 156 -17.02 -14.24 -2.10
CA ARG A 156 -16.59 -15.55 -2.65
C ARG A 156 -17.64 -16.19 -3.56
N GLY A 157 -18.86 -15.68 -3.59
CA GLY A 157 -20.02 -16.32 -4.21
C GLY A 157 -20.09 -16.23 -5.74
N PHE A 158 -19.19 -15.48 -6.40
CA PHE A 158 -19.24 -15.29 -7.84
C PHE A 158 -18.55 -16.43 -8.62
N VAL A 159 -19.19 -16.92 -9.68
CA VAL A 159 -18.62 -17.91 -10.60
C VAL A 159 -18.44 -17.26 -11.98
N LEU A 160 -17.19 -17.15 -12.43
CA LEU A 160 -16.83 -16.52 -13.69
C LEU A 160 -17.29 -17.36 -14.89
N GLN A 161 -18.09 -16.77 -15.79
CA GLN A 161 -18.68 -17.44 -16.96
C GLN A 161 -17.91 -17.09 -18.26
N GLY A 162 -16.60 -17.37 -18.27
CA GLY A 162 -15.73 -17.11 -19.42
C GLY A 162 -14.94 -15.80 -19.33
N LEU A 163 -14.16 -15.51 -20.37
CA LEU A 163 -13.27 -14.35 -20.48
C LEU A 163 -13.90 -13.33 -21.42
N SER A 164 -14.77 -12.49 -20.87
CA SER A 164 -15.47 -11.48 -21.65
C SER A 164 -15.72 -10.22 -20.82
N GLN A 165 -15.99 -9.13 -21.53
CA GLN A 165 -16.41 -7.87 -20.94
C GLN A 165 -17.64 -8.04 -20.03
N GLU A 166 -18.63 -8.82 -20.46
CA GLU A 166 -19.87 -9.05 -19.70
C GLU A 166 -19.59 -9.80 -18.39
N SER A 167 -18.69 -10.77 -18.42
CA SER A 167 -18.29 -11.54 -17.24
C SER A 167 -17.54 -10.67 -16.21
N ILE A 168 -16.72 -9.73 -16.68
CA ILE A 168 -16.02 -8.75 -15.83
C ILE A 168 -17.03 -7.77 -15.22
N GLY A 169 -17.95 -7.25 -16.02
CA GLY A 169 -19.07 -6.41 -15.57
C GLY A 169 -19.94 -7.08 -14.51
N ALA A 170 -20.32 -8.34 -14.75
CA ALA A 170 -21.11 -9.13 -13.81
C ALA A 170 -20.36 -9.36 -12.49
N PHE A 171 -19.05 -9.60 -12.53
CA PHE A 171 -18.22 -9.70 -11.34
C PHE A 171 -18.27 -8.40 -10.54
N TRP A 172 -17.99 -7.26 -11.19
CA TRP A 172 -17.97 -5.96 -10.51
C TRP A 172 -19.28 -5.66 -9.81
N ASN A 173 -20.41 -5.85 -10.50
CA ASN A 173 -21.74 -5.60 -9.93
C ASN A 173 -21.98 -6.48 -8.70
N LYS A 174 -21.68 -7.77 -8.81
CA LYS A 174 -21.92 -8.71 -7.73
C LYS A 174 -21.08 -8.42 -6.49
N ILE A 175 -19.79 -8.13 -6.67
CA ILE A 175 -18.88 -7.89 -5.55
C ILE A 175 -19.10 -6.50 -4.96
N SER A 176 -19.48 -5.51 -5.76
CA SER A 176 -19.83 -4.17 -5.27
C SER A 176 -21.02 -4.19 -4.30
N GLU A 177 -21.96 -5.12 -4.45
CA GLU A 177 -23.08 -5.30 -3.52
C GLU A 177 -22.67 -5.81 -2.13
N SER A 178 -21.51 -6.47 -2.02
CA SER A 178 -21.04 -7.05 -0.75
C SER A 178 -20.59 -6.00 0.27
N ASN A 179 -20.51 -6.41 1.54
CA ASN A 179 -19.91 -5.64 2.62
C ASN A 179 -18.38 -5.84 2.64
N TYR A 180 -17.70 -5.36 1.59
CA TYR A 180 -16.27 -5.54 1.39
C TYR A 180 -15.38 -4.63 2.27
N THR A 181 -15.94 -3.57 2.86
CA THR A 181 -15.17 -2.53 3.56
C THR A 181 -14.24 -3.07 4.64
N PRO A 182 -14.68 -4.01 5.51
CA PRO A 182 -13.79 -4.57 6.53
C PRO A 182 -12.59 -5.30 5.94
N ALA A 183 -12.75 -6.01 4.81
CA ALA A 183 -11.64 -6.67 4.14
C ALA A 183 -10.61 -5.65 3.64
N VAL A 184 -11.09 -4.59 2.98
CA VAL A 184 -10.24 -3.50 2.48
C VAL A 184 -9.50 -2.79 3.61
N GLU A 185 -10.19 -2.48 4.70
CA GLU A 185 -9.60 -1.85 5.89
C GLU A 185 -8.54 -2.72 6.55
N SER A 186 -8.81 -4.01 6.75
CA SER A 186 -7.82 -4.93 7.32
C SER A 186 -6.59 -5.10 6.42
N LEU A 187 -6.76 -5.10 5.09
CA LEU A 187 -5.63 -5.14 4.16
C LEU A 187 -4.80 -3.85 4.22
N LEU A 188 -5.45 -2.68 4.30
CA LEU A 188 -4.77 -1.39 4.44
C LEU A 188 -4.05 -1.26 5.79
N GLU A 189 -4.61 -1.77 6.88
CA GLU A 189 -3.91 -1.80 8.17
C GLU A 189 -2.70 -2.75 8.10
N ALA A 190 -2.86 -3.94 7.52
CA ALA A 190 -1.72 -4.84 7.29
C ALA A 190 -0.62 -4.18 6.45
N LYS A 191 -0.99 -3.37 5.43
CA LYS A 191 -0.02 -2.59 4.65
C LYS A 191 0.83 -1.67 5.54
N LYS A 192 0.18 -0.97 6.47
CA LYS A 192 0.80 -0.02 7.39
C LYS A 192 1.66 -0.74 8.44
N GLU A 193 1.15 -1.81 9.04
CA GLU A 193 1.88 -2.61 10.03
C GLU A 193 3.14 -3.26 9.45
N LEU A 194 3.04 -3.76 8.22
CA LEU A 194 4.17 -4.39 7.51
C LEU A 194 5.11 -3.35 6.87
N ASN A 195 4.73 -2.07 6.86
CA ASN A 195 5.46 -0.98 6.21
C ASN A 195 5.85 -1.31 4.75
N ILE A 196 4.91 -1.86 4.00
CA ILE A 196 5.13 -2.33 2.63
C ILE A 196 4.73 -1.28 1.58
N ASN A 197 5.43 -1.27 0.44
CA ASN A 197 5.13 -0.37 -0.67
C ASN A 197 3.86 -0.79 -1.45
N ASP A 198 3.50 -0.03 -2.48
CA ASP A 198 2.25 -0.26 -3.22
C ASP A 198 2.28 -1.57 -4.04
N TYR A 199 3.43 -1.96 -4.59
CA TYR A 199 3.57 -3.27 -5.27
C TYR A 199 3.41 -4.45 -4.30
N ALA A 200 4.07 -4.41 -3.14
CA ALA A 200 3.91 -5.41 -2.11
C ALA A 200 2.47 -5.45 -1.57
N TYR A 201 1.80 -4.30 -1.48
CA TYR A 201 0.38 -4.23 -1.15
C TYR A 201 -0.48 -4.94 -2.22
N MET A 202 -0.20 -4.72 -3.50
CA MET A 202 -0.87 -5.44 -4.58
C MET A 202 -0.67 -6.96 -4.44
N LEU A 203 0.53 -7.42 -4.10
CA LEU A 203 0.79 -8.84 -3.81
C LEU A 203 -0.03 -9.34 -2.61
N LEU A 204 -0.14 -8.57 -1.53
CA LEU A 204 -0.99 -8.91 -0.40
C LEU A 204 -2.47 -9.06 -0.83
N CYS A 205 -2.99 -8.13 -1.64
CA CYS A 205 -4.32 -8.24 -2.23
C CYS A 205 -4.48 -9.49 -3.12
N GLN A 206 -3.44 -9.89 -3.85
CA GLN A 206 -3.43 -11.12 -4.63
C GLN A 206 -3.49 -12.37 -3.73
N TYR A 207 -2.75 -12.40 -2.63
CA TYR A 207 -2.81 -13.51 -1.66
C TYR A 207 -4.21 -13.65 -1.06
N PHE A 208 -4.81 -12.53 -0.64
CA PHE A 208 -6.20 -12.49 -0.17
C PHE A 208 -7.16 -13.02 -1.24
N SER A 209 -7.04 -12.51 -2.47
CA SER A 209 -7.93 -12.90 -3.57
C SER A 209 -7.81 -14.39 -3.93
N LYS A 210 -6.59 -14.94 -3.94
CA LYS A 210 -6.33 -16.37 -4.13
C LYS A 210 -6.91 -17.22 -3.01
N SER A 211 -6.95 -16.72 -1.77
CA SER A 211 -7.59 -17.43 -0.65
C SER A 211 -9.11 -17.57 -0.84
N LEU A 212 -9.75 -16.60 -1.49
CA LEU A 212 -11.18 -16.66 -1.83
C LEU A 212 -11.44 -17.52 -3.08
N TYR A 213 -10.54 -17.45 -4.07
CA TYR A 213 -10.67 -18.11 -5.37
C TYR A 213 -9.48 -19.04 -5.70
N PRO A 214 -9.22 -20.10 -4.89
CA PRO A 214 -8.00 -20.92 -5.03
C PRO A 214 -7.91 -21.71 -6.33
N ALA A 215 -9.06 -22.05 -6.94
CA ALA A 215 -9.14 -22.83 -8.18
C ALA A 215 -9.39 -21.97 -9.43
N ASN A 216 -9.49 -20.63 -9.30
CA ASN A 216 -9.81 -19.76 -10.42
C ASN A 216 -8.93 -18.49 -10.40
N ALA A 217 -7.81 -18.55 -11.12
CA ALA A 217 -6.85 -17.45 -11.20
C ALA A 217 -7.44 -16.16 -11.79
N ASN A 218 -8.36 -16.26 -12.76
CA ASN A 218 -9.00 -15.10 -13.37
C ASN A 218 -9.95 -14.39 -12.40
N ALA A 219 -10.76 -15.15 -11.65
CA ALA A 219 -11.61 -14.58 -10.59
C ALA A 219 -10.76 -13.98 -9.45
N ALA A 220 -9.64 -14.62 -9.08
CA ALA A 220 -8.69 -14.05 -8.11
C ALA A 220 -8.07 -12.72 -8.60
N ARG A 221 -7.77 -12.59 -9.90
CA ARG A 221 -7.29 -11.32 -10.47
C ARG A 221 -8.38 -10.25 -10.44
N LEU A 222 -9.62 -10.58 -10.79
CA LEU A 222 -10.73 -9.64 -10.68
C LEU A 222 -10.98 -9.19 -9.24
N MET A 223 -10.86 -10.09 -8.26
CA MET A 223 -10.95 -9.71 -6.84
C MET A 223 -9.76 -8.82 -6.43
N THR A 224 -8.56 -9.08 -6.94
CA THR A 224 -7.39 -8.23 -6.69
C THR A 224 -7.63 -6.83 -7.24
N TRP A 225 -8.09 -6.73 -8.48
CA TRP A 225 -8.48 -5.48 -9.12
C TRP A 225 -9.51 -4.73 -8.29
N PHE A 226 -10.61 -5.39 -7.93
CA PHE A 226 -11.68 -4.81 -7.12
C PHE A 226 -11.15 -4.23 -5.81
N VAL A 227 -10.42 -5.02 -5.03
CA VAL A 227 -9.87 -4.57 -3.74
C VAL A 227 -8.91 -3.42 -3.92
N MET A 228 -8.01 -3.46 -4.90
CA MET A 228 -7.09 -2.36 -5.20
C MET A 228 -7.83 -1.04 -5.52
N LEU A 229 -8.90 -1.11 -6.31
CA LEU A 229 -9.74 0.06 -6.61
C LEU A 229 -10.40 0.61 -5.33
N ARG A 230 -10.94 -0.27 -4.47
CA ARG A 230 -11.54 0.14 -3.18
C ARG A 230 -10.50 0.62 -2.17
N SER A 231 -9.24 0.27 -2.35
CA SER A 231 -8.10 0.79 -1.59
C SER A 231 -7.55 2.12 -2.12
N GLY A 232 -8.12 2.68 -3.19
CA GLY A 232 -7.73 3.97 -3.75
C GLY A 232 -6.62 3.91 -4.80
N TYR A 233 -6.44 2.76 -5.47
CA TYR A 233 -5.48 2.60 -6.57
C TYR A 233 -6.17 2.53 -7.92
N SER A 234 -5.52 3.12 -8.93
CA SER A 234 -5.97 3.03 -10.32
C SER A 234 -5.36 1.80 -10.95
N LEU A 235 -6.18 0.77 -11.17
CA LEU A 235 -5.83 -0.40 -11.97
C LEU A 235 -6.88 -0.56 -13.07
N ARG A 236 -6.45 -1.02 -14.24
CA ARG A 236 -7.38 -1.50 -15.28
C ARG A 236 -7.34 -3.01 -15.36
N VAL A 237 -8.33 -3.57 -16.02
CA VAL A 237 -8.36 -4.99 -16.40
C VAL A 237 -8.39 -5.11 -17.91
N GLY A 238 -7.65 -6.08 -18.41
CA GLY A 238 -7.71 -6.51 -19.80
C GLY A 238 -8.00 -8.00 -19.86
N PHE A 239 -8.50 -8.47 -20.99
CA PHE A 239 -8.63 -9.90 -21.23
C PHE A 239 -8.31 -10.24 -22.68
N ASN A 240 -7.92 -11.49 -22.89
CA ASN A 240 -7.84 -12.12 -24.20
C ASN A 240 -8.40 -13.54 -24.09
N ASN A 241 -8.17 -14.38 -25.11
CA ASN A 241 -8.64 -15.77 -25.12
C ASN A 241 -7.89 -16.67 -24.10
N GLU A 242 -6.78 -16.20 -23.53
CA GLU A 242 -5.94 -16.91 -22.57
C GLU A 242 -6.35 -16.59 -21.13
N ALA A 243 -6.39 -15.31 -20.76
CA ALA A 243 -6.56 -14.88 -19.39
C ALA A 243 -7.14 -13.47 -19.24
N ILE A 244 -7.62 -13.19 -18.02
CA ILE A 244 -7.77 -11.83 -17.51
C ILE A 244 -6.42 -11.39 -16.94
N ALA A 245 -5.99 -10.18 -17.27
CA ALA A 245 -4.78 -9.53 -16.78
C ALA A 245 -5.10 -8.23 -16.05
N LEU A 246 -4.30 -7.92 -15.03
CA LEU A 246 -4.23 -6.61 -14.39
C LEU A 246 -3.34 -5.72 -15.24
N LEU A 247 -3.83 -4.52 -15.53
CA LEU A 247 -3.11 -3.45 -16.19
C LEU A 247 -2.75 -2.42 -15.13
N VAL A 248 -1.48 -2.43 -14.72
CA VAL A 248 -0.99 -1.69 -13.55
C VAL A 248 -0.30 -0.41 -14.03
N PRO A 249 -0.91 0.78 -13.85
CA PRO A 249 -0.27 2.04 -14.18
C PRO A 249 0.79 2.37 -13.15
N THR A 250 1.92 2.86 -13.63
CA THR A 250 3.02 3.32 -12.79
C THR A 250 3.87 4.36 -13.52
N GLN A 251 4.53 5.21 -12.73
CA GLN A 251 5.58 6.11 -13.21
C GLN A 251 6.95 5.43 -13.26
N ASP A 252 7.09 4.27 -12.61
CA ASP A 252 8.33 3.51 -12.58
C ASP A 252 8.57 2.79 -13.92
N GLN A 253 9.81 2.77 -14.40
CA GLN A 253 10.17 1.99 -15.58
C GLN A 253 10.41 0.54 -15.15
N LEU A 254 9.53 -0.37 -15.57
CA LEU A 254 9.70 -1.81 -15.40
C LEU A 254 10.32 -2.36 -16.68
N TYR A 255 11.52 -2.93 -16.57
CA TYR A 255 12.18 -3.63 -17.66
C TYR A 255 11.62 -5.05 -17.78
N GLN A 256 11.76 -5.64 -18.96
CA GLN A 256 11.34 -7.03 -19.22
C GLN A 256 9.83 -7.30 -18.96
N LYS A 257 9.00 -6.24 -18.95
CA LYS A 257 7.54 -6.33 -18.84
C LYS A 257 6.83 -5.66 -20.01
N ALA A 258 5.88 -6.37 -20.60
CA ALA A 258 5.00 -5.82 -21.64
C ALA A 258 4.02 -4.80 -21.03
N TYR A 259 3.66 -3.78 -21.82
CA TYR A 259 2.83 -2.69 -21.34
C TYR A 259 2.00 -2.06 -22.46
N LEU A 260 0.88 -1.46 -22.09
CA LEU A 260 0.11 -0.54 -22.93
C LEU A 260 0.52 0.89 -22.59
N ASN A 261 0.61 1.77 -23.58
CA ASN A 261 0.69 3.21 -23.33
C ASN A 261 -0.67 3.82 -23.64
N LEU A 262 -1.37 4.29 -22.61
CA LEU A 262 -2.69 4.89 -22.72
C LEU A 262 -2.59 6.30 -22.14
N GLU A 263 -2.88 7.32 -22.98
CA GLU A 263 -2.81 8.73 -22.58
C GLU A 263 -1.47 9.14 -21.93
N GLY A 264 -0.35 8.58 -22.40
CA GLY A 264 0.99 8.87 -21.89
C GLY A 264 1.39 8.07 -20.63
N ILE A 265 0.47 7.30 -20.03
CA ILE A 265 0.75 6.45 -18.87
C ILE A 265 1.04 5.02 -19.32
N ASN A 266 2.11 4.41 -18.78
CA ASN A 266 2.42 3.01 -19.02
C ASN A 266 1.65 2.10 -18.06
N TYR A 267 0.84 1.21 -18.62
CA TYR A 267 0.10 0.16 -17.91
C TYR A 267 0.78 -1.18 -18.15
N TYR A 268 1.52 -1.68 -17.17
CA TYR A 268 2.20 -2.97 -17.26
C TYR A 268 1.25 -4.13 -17.02
N ILE A 269 1.46 -5.22 -17.75
CA ILE A 269 0.55 -6.37 -17.79
C ILE A 269 0.98 -7.40 -16.74
N PHE A 270 0.03 -7.83 -15.91
CA PHE A 270 0.23 -8.90 -14.91
C PHE A 270 -0.91 -9.95 -15.02
N PRO A 271 -0.62 -11.25 -15.24
CA PRO A 271 0.70 -11.85 -15.41
C PRO A 271 1.30 -11.55 -16.78
N ASP A 272 2.50 -12.05 -17.05
CA ASP A 272 2.98 -12.15 -18.43
C ASP A 272 2.05 -13.09 -19.22
N LEU A 273 1.74 -12.69 -20.45
CA LEU A 273 0.84 -13.42 -21.35
C LEU A 273 1.65 -13.95 -22.53
N GLU A 274 1.19 -15.04 -23.12
CA GLU A 274 1.78 -15.55 -24.36
C GLU A 274 1.45 -14.60 -25.52
N ASN A 275 0.23 -14.08 -25.53
CA ASN A 275 -0.24 -13.09 -26.49
C ASN A 275 -0.51 -11.74 -25.81
N ASN A 276 0.26 -10.73 -26.22
CA ASN A 276 0.18 -9.37 -25.73
C ASN A 276 -0.92 -8.51 -26.38
N SER A 277 -1.80 -9.11 -27.19
CA SER A 277 -3.05 -8.48 -27.63
C SER A 277 -4.14 -8.69 -26.58
N LEU A 278 -4.74 -7.59 -26.13
CA LEU A 278 -5.70 -7.55 -25.03
C LEU A 278 -6.86 -6.63 -25.38
N TYR A 279 -8.07 -7.06 -25.07
CA TYR A 279 -9.20 -6.15 -24.99
C TYR A 279 -9.14 -5.41 -23.66
N THR A 280 -9.17 -4.09 -23.72
CA THR A 280 -9.35 -3.21 -22.56
C THR A 280 -10.08 -1.95 -22.99
N TYR A 281 -10.18 -0.98 -22.09
CA TYR A 281 -10.98 0.21 -22.29
C TYR A 281 -10.11 1.48 -22.27
N ASP A 282 -10.45 2.42 -23.17
CA ASP A 282 -9.62 3.60 -23.47
C ASP A 282 -9.65 4.67 -22.38
N LYS A 283 -10.86 4.98 -21.86
CA LYS A 283 -11.04 6.13 -20.96
C LYS A 283 -10.63 5.85 -19.52
N ASP A 284 -9.95 6.81 -18.92
CA ASP A 284 -9.61 6.75 -17.51
C ASP A 284 -10.89 6.87 -16.67
N TYR A 285 -11.40 5.73 -16.20
CA TYR A 285 -12.20 5.73 -14.98
C TYR A 285 -11.23 6.19 -13.89
N HIS A 286 -11.22 7.51 -13.61
CA HIS A 286 -10.31 8.14 -12.66
C HIS A 286 -10.52 7.51 -11.28
N SER A 287 -9.75 6.46 -10.98
CA SER A 287 -9.95 5.62 -9.80
C SER A 287 -8.70 5.56 -8.97
N GLY A 288 -8.30 6.68 -8.37
CA GLY A 288 -7.21 6.70 -7.40
C GLY A 288 -5.82 6.80 -8.02
N LYS A 289 -4.79 6.51 -7.22
CA LYS A 289 -3.40 6.76 -7.58
C LYS A 289 -2.75 5.58 -8.34
N PRO A 290 -1.75 5.81 -9.20
CA PRO A 290 -0.93 4.73 -9.77
C PRO A 290 -0.18 3.92 -8.70
N VAL A 291 0.26 2.73 -9.05
CA VAL A 291 1.05 1.86 -8.17
C VAL A 291 2.51 2.28 -8.22
N SER A 292 3.10 2.56 -7.06
CA SER A 292 4.54 2.77 -6.93
C SER A 292 5.30 1.48 -6.62
N PHE A 293 6.32 1.20 -7.41
CA PHE A 293 7.29 0.13 -7.20
C PHE A 293 8.57 0.64 -6.50
N GLY A 294 8.62 1.91 -6.10
CA GLY A 294 9.71 2.45 -5.30
C GLY A 294 9.82 1.75 -3.93
N ILE A 295 11.06 1.53 -3.46
CA ILE A 295 11.34 0.97 -2.14
C ILE A 295 11.85 2.13 -1.27
N ASN A 296 10.93 2.83 -0.60
CA ASN A 296 11.26 4.07 0.13
C ASN A 296 11.31 3.88 1.65
N SER A 297 10.99 2.68 2.14
CA SER A 297 10.99 2.35 3.56
C SER A 297 11.38 0.88 3.78
N PRO A 298 12.00 0.54 4.92
CA PRO A 298 12.36 -0.84 5.24
C PRO A 298 11.09 -1.65 5.56
N MET A 299 10.83 -2.68 4.75
CA MET A 299 9.67 -3.56 4.92
C MET A 299 9.86 -4.52 6.09
N ASN A 300 8.75 -4.92 6.72
CA ASN A 300 8.71 -5.79 7.89
C ASN A 300 7.92 -7.09 7.59
N LEU A 301 8.52 -8.01 6.82
CA LEU A 301 7.83 -9.19 6.28
C LEU A 301 7.78 -10.43 7.18
N GLY A 302 8.31 -10.36 8.41
CA GLY A 302 8.39 -11.59 9.19
C GLY A 302 9.36 -11.54 10.34
N GLY A 303 10.48 -10.84 10.17
CA GLY A 303 11.54 -10.81 11.17
C GLY A 303 12.17 -12.18 11.39
N LYS A 304 12.05 -13.10 10.42
CA LYS A 304 12.90 -14.30 10.42
C LYS A 304 14.34 -13.83 10.43
N THR A 305 15.19 -14.57 11.11
CA THR A 305 16.62 -14.26 11.15
C THR A 305 17.40 -15.45 10.65
N ALA A 306 18.11 -15.22 9.55
CA ALA A 306 19.15 -16.11 9.06
C ALA A 306 20.51 -15.42 9.20
N THR A 307 21.57 -16.22 9.32
CA THR A 307 22.94 -15.72 9.44
C THR A 307 23.75 -16.16 8.23
N ARG A 308 24.47 -15.23 7.62
CA ARG A 308 25.46 -15.51 6.57
C ARG A 308 26.85 -15.16 7.10
N ALA A 309 27.77 -16.12 7.01
CA ALA A 309 29.18 -15.86 7.27
C ALA A 309 29.85 -15.38 5.97
N VAL A 310 30.58 -14.28 6.06
CA VAL A 310 31.42 -13.72 5.00
C VAL A 310 32.85 -13.72 5.52
N SER A 311 33.75 -14.34 4.79
CA SER A 311 35.17 -14.40 5.14
C SER A 311 35.99 -13.81 4.00
N PHE A 312 36.89 -12.88 4.33
CA PHE A 312 37.79 -12.26 3.36
C PHE A 312 39.12 -11.89 4.00
N GLU A 313 40.16 -11.75 3.16
CA GLU A 313 41.46 -11.27 3.59
C GLU A 313 41.64 -9.79 3.25
N PHE A 314 42.15 -9.03 4.20
CA PHE A 314 42.55 -7.64 4.02
C PHE A 314 43.84 -7.37 4.79
N GLU A 315 44.85 -6.83 4.09
CA GLU A 315 46.18 -6.52 4.67
C GLU A 315 46.82 -7.68 5.46
N GLY A 316 46.66 -8.92 4.98
CA GLY A 316 47.25 -10.11 5.59
C GLY A 316 46.52 -10.61 6.86
N LYS A 317 45.35 -10.05 7.17
CA LYS A 317 44.44 -10.53 8.22
C LYS A 317 43.18 -11.11 7.60
N THR A 318 42.73 -12.24 8.13
CA THR A 318 41.43 -12.83 7.78
C THR A 318 40.34 -12.23 8.68
N TYR A 319 39.26 -11.77 8.05
CA TYR A 319 38.09 -11.23 8.73
C TYR A 319 36.90 -12.15 8.52
N ASP A 320 36.29 -12.60 9.61
CA ASP A 320 35.09 -13.43 9.61
C ASP A 320 33.89 -12.64 10.14
N ILE A 321 33.03 -12.18 9.24
CA ILE A 321 31.87 -11.36 9.57
C ILE A 321 30.60 -12.20 9.46
N ARG A 322 29.80 -12.20 10.53
CA ARG A 322 28.48 -12.83 10.57
C ARG A 322 27.40 -11.76 10.40
N LEU A 323 26.66 -11.84 9.29
CA LEU A 323 25.59 -10.91 8.97
C LEU A 323 24.23 -11.57 9.20
N SER A 324 23.38 -10.91 9.96
CA SER A 324 21.99 -11.31 10.12
C SER A 324 21.10 -10.62 9.09
N TYR A 325 20.19 -11.37 8.47
CA TYR A 325 19.27 -10.87 7.47
C TYR A 325 17.91 -11.58 7.57
N ASP A 326 16.88 -10.95 7.00
CA ASP A 326 15.54 -11.54 6.87
C ASP A 326 15.44 -12.31 5.55
N PRO A 327 15.34 -13.66 5.56
CA PRO A 327 15.20 -14.45 4.35
C PRO A 327 13.89 -14.14 3.60
N ASP A 328 12.83 -13.69 4.28
CA ASP A 328 11.57 -13.36 3.61
C ASP A 328 11.72 -12.10 2.72
N LEU A 329 12.63 -11.19 3.07
CA LEU A 329 12.99 -10.07 2.20
C LEU A 329 13.77 -10.54 0.96
N ILE A 330 14.63 -11.56 1.10
CA ILE A 330 15.33 -12.15 -0.05
C ILE A 330 14.32 -12.80 -1.00
N ASP A 331 13.40 -13.59 -0.47
CA ASP A 331 12.33 -14.23 -1.26
C ASP A 331 11.44 -13.18 -1.95
N PHE A 332 11.15 -12.07 -1.29
CA PHE A 332 10.43 -10.94 -1.88
C PHE A 332 11.20 -10.28 -3.03
N PHE A 333 12.49 -9.96 -2.82
CA PHE A 333 13.31 -9.30 -3.83
C PHE A 333 13.65 -10.20 -5.02
N GLN A 334 13.68 -11.52 -4.84
CA GLN A 334 13.93 -12.49 -5.91
C GLN A 334 12.92 -12.38 -7.05
N TYR A 335 11.65 -12.09 -6.75
CA TYR A 335 10.56 -11.98 -7.72
C TYR A 335 10.08 -10.54 -7.91
N TYR A 336 10.85 -9.58 -7.39
CA TYR A 336 10.54 -8.17 -7.56
C TYR A 336 10.78 -7.75 -9.02
N PRO A 337 9.89 -6.95 -9.64
CA PRO A 337 10.08 -6.48 -11.00
C PRO A 337 11.42 -5.76 -11.17
N LEU A 338 12.01 -5.93 -12.33
CA LEU A 338 13.27 -5.29 -12.67
C LEU A 338 13.05 -3.80 -12.95
N LEU A 339 13.60 -2.94 -12.09
CA LEU A 339 13.48 -1.49 -12.15
C LEU A 339 14.80 -0.83 -12.59
N ALA A 340 14.78 0.50 -12.66
CA ALA A 340 15.98 1.30 -12.82
C ALA A 340 16.93 1.14 -11.62
N PHE A 341 18.25 1.22 -11.86
CA PHE A 341 19.27 1.01 -10.83
C PHE A 341 19.14 2.00 -9.66
N GLU A 342 18.72 3.23 -9.97
CA GLU A 342 18.49 4.29 -9.01
C GLU A 342 17.47 3.88 -7.93
N THR A 343 16.48 3.05 -8.27
CA THR A 343 15.51 2.56 -7.29
C THR A 343 16.18 1.68 -6.24
N TYR A 344 17.10 0.80 -6.65
CA TYR A 344 17.78 -0.11 -5.73
C TYR A 344 18.88 0.60 -4.93
N PHE A 345 19.62 1.51 -5.55
CA PHE A 345 20.68 2.27 -4.86
C PHE A 345 20.14 3.22 -3.80
N ASN A 346 18.90 3.71 -3.96
CA ASN A 346 18.24 4.55 -2.97
C ASN A 346 17.34 3.76 -2.00
N ALA A 347 17.22 2.43 -2.17
CA ALA A 347 16.40 1.61 -1.30
C ALA A 347 17.03 1.50 0.10
N PRO A 348 16.28 1.75 1.19
CA PRO A 348 16.79 1.58 2.53
C PRO A 348 17.03 0.10 2.82
N MET A 349 18.17 -0.21 3.44
CA MET A 349 18.42 -1.53 4.01
C MET A 349 17.42 -1.82 5.13
N SER A 350 17.12 -3.11 5.35
CA SER A 350 16.36 -3.54 6.51
C SER A 350 17.06 -3.08 7.80
N VAL A 351 16.28 -2.74 8.82
CA VAL A 351 16.83 -2.30 10.12
C VAL A 351 17.79 -3.37 10.66
N GLN A 352 17.39 -4.64 10.59
CA GLN A 352 18.20 -5.76 11.03
C GLN A 352 19.56 -5.85 10.30
N SER A 353 19.56 -5.81 8.98
CA SER A 353 20.80 -5.92 8.21
C SER A 353 21.70 -4.71 8.42
N ARG A 354 21.12 -3.51 8.58
CA ARG A 354 21.85 -2.29 8.91
C ARG A 354 22.54 -2.40 10.28
N GLU A 355 21.81 -2.79 11.33
CA GLU A 355 22.37 -2.96 12.67
C GLU A 355 23.43 -4.07 12.73
N ALA A 356 23.22 -5.17 12.00
CA ALA A 356 24.19 -6.26 11.92
C ALA A 356 25.49 -5.83 11.21
N LEU A 357 25.39 -5.13 10.09
CA LEU A 357 26.54 -4.57 9.39
C LEU A 357 27.28 -3.54 10.25
N TYR A 358 26.55 -2.63 10.88
CA TYR A 358 27.15 -1.62 11.74
C TYR A 358 27.91 -2.26 12.91
N THR A 359 27.30 -3.23 13.59
CA THR A 359 27.91 -3.95 14.71
C THR A 359 29.15 -4.74 14.28
N ALA A 360 29.14 -5.33 13.09
CA ALA A 360 30.27 -6.11 12.57
C ALA A 360 31.42 -5.24 12.07
N LEU A 361 31.12 -4.11 11.41
CA LEU A 361 32.11 -3.30 10.71
C LEU A 361 32.66 -2.17 11.59
N GLN A 362 31.85 -1.53 12.44
CA GLN A 362 32.23 -0.35 13.21
C GLN A 362 33.52 -0.54 14.04
N PRO A 363 33.71 -1.67 14.78
CA PRO A 363 34.92 -1.85 15.58
C PRO A 363 36.19 -2.01 14.73
N VAL A 364 36.05 -2.46 13.48
CA VAL A 364 37.18 -2.69 12.58
C VAL A 364 37.56 -1.39 11.86
N ILE A 365 36.57 -0.67 11.34
CA ILE A 365 36.81 0.54 10.54
C ILE A 365 37.14 1.76 11.42
N SER A 366 36.79 1.77 12.70
CA SER A 366 37.07 2.91 13.59
C SER A 366 38.56 3.15 13.86
N GLU A 367 39.39 2.14 13.62
CA GLU A 367 40.86 2.21 13.76
C GLU A 367 41.56 2.52 12.42
N MET A 368 40.81 2.57 11.31
CA MET A 368 41.33 2.77 9.96
C MET A 368 41.23 4.24 9.54
N ASP A 369 42.16 4.70 8.70
CA ASP A 369 41.95 5.94 7.96
C ASP A 369 40.84 5.77 6.90
N GLU A 370 40.31 6.87 6.37
CA GLU A 370 39.20 6.85 5.42
C GLU A 370 39.47 5.98 4.18
N VAL A 371 40.69 6.04 3.63
CA VAL A 371 41.07 5.29 2.43
C VAL A 371 41.15 3.80 2.76
N GLN A 372 41.73 3.45 3.91
CA GLN A 372 41.77 2.08 4.40
C GLN A 372 40.36 1.53 4.67
N ALA A 373 39.50 2.28 5.34
CA ALA A 373 38.13 1.89 5.66
C ALA A 373 37.30 1.65 4.39
N VAL A 374 37.41 2.52 3.38
CA VAL A 374 36.73 2.33 2.09
C VAL A 374 37.25 1.08 1.38
N ASN A 375 38.58 0.91 1.30
CA ASN A 375 39.16 -0.29 0.68
C ASN A 375 38.77 -1.58 1.40
N PHE A 376 38.56 -1.53 2.72
CA PHE A 376 38.07 -2.64 3.53
C PHE A 376 36.62 -2.97 3.20
N ILE A 377 35.72 -1.96 3.13
CA ILE A 377 34.30 -2.15 2.80
C ILE A 377 34.08 -2.69 1.38
N LEU A 378 35.00 -2.39 0.45
CA LEU A 378 34.94 -2.85 -0.94
C LEU A 378 35.46 -4.28 -1.17
N ARG A 379 35.96 -4.97 -0.13
CA ARG A 379 36.28 -6.40 -0.18
C ARG A 379 35.04 -7.26 0.03
#